data_AF-A0A0E4H3Q3-F1
#
_entry.id   AF-A0A0E4H3Q3-F1
#
_cell.length_a   1.000
_cell.length_b   1.000
_cell.length_c   1.000
_cell.angle_alpha   90.00
_cell.angle_beta   90.00
_cell.angle_gamma   90.00
#
_symmetry.space_group_name_H-M   'P 1'
#
loop_
_entity.id
_entity.type
_entity.pdbx_description
1 polymer ?
#
loop_
_entity_poly.entity_id
_entity_poly.type
_entity_poly.pdbx_seq_one_letter_code
_entity_poly.pdbx_strand_id
1 'polypeptide(L)'
;MKKLLKNKLFMTMFASDMLSNFGDVMYYLALMSYVLQLPDAKLGIAIVSISETLPILTGFIMGYVADRAVDKVKTILHTLYFRVALYSLVGLAMGLTPSLGVVIIASFINFLSDLAGQY
;
A
#
# COMPACT_ATOMS: atom_id res chain seq x y z
N MET A 1 -25.87 -9.94 -11.56
CA MET A 1 -24.66 -10.76 -11.26
C MET A 1 -24.11 -11.51 -12.47
N LYS A 2 -24.87 -12.38 -13.15
CA LYS A 2 -24.38 -13.17 -14.32
C LYS A 2 -23.75 -12.33 -15.45
N LYS A 3 -24.18 -11.08 -15.67
CA LYS A 3 -23.59 -10.16 -16.66
C LYS A 3 -22.21 -9.63 -16.25
N LEU A 4 -21.97 -9.37 -14.97
CA LEU A 4 -20.68 -8.89 -14.45
C LEU A 4 -19.63 -10.00 -14.56
N LEU A 5 -19.99 -11.23 -14.16
CA LEU A 5 -19.12 -12.41 -14.25
C LEU A 5 -18.72 -12.77 -15.70
N LYS A 6 -19.50 -12.34 -16.70
CA LYS A 6 -19.21 -12.55 -18.12
C LYS A 6 -18.36 -11.44 -18.74
N ASN A 7 -18.24 -10.28 -18.07
CA ASN A 7 -17.43 -9.19 -18.57
C ASN A 7 -15.96 -9.46 -18.21
N LYS A 8 -15.19 -9.92 -19.20
CA LYS A 8 -13.78 -10.28 -19.03
C LYS A 8 -12.94 -9.11 -18.50
N LEU A 9 -13.17 -7.89 -19.02
CA LEU A 9 -12.42 -6.70 -18.60
C LEU A 9 -12.68 -6.39 -17.12
N PHE A 10 -13.95 -6.37 -16.73
CA PHE A 10 -14.34 -6.16 -15.33
C PHE A 10 -13.74 -7.24 -14.43
N MET A 11 -13.87 -8.52 -14.80
CA MET A 11 -13.35 -9.63 -13.98
C MET A 11 -11.83 -9.60 -13.84
N THR A 12 -11.10 -9.20 -14.88
CA THR A 12 -9.64 -9.03 -14.80
C THR A 12 -9.24 -7.88 -13.89
N MET A 13 -9.89 -6.72 -14.00
CA MET A 13 -9.64 -5.59 -13.10
C MET A 13 -9.99 -5.95 -11.65
N PHE A 14 -11.14 -6.57 -11.44
CA PHE A 14 -11.59 -7.03 -10.12
C PHE A 14 -10.62 -8.03 -9.49
N ALA A 15 -10.18 -9.04 -10.24
CA ALA A 15 -9.21 -10.02 -9.73
C ALA A 15 -7.86 -9.37 -9.41
N SER A 16 -7.41 -8.40 -10.21
CA SER A 16 -6.16 -7.67 -9.98
C SER A 16 -6.26 -6.81 -8.72
N ASP A 17 -7.39 -6.12 -8.54
CA ASP A 17 -7.69 -5.33 -7.35
C ASP A 17 -7.77 -6.21 -6.10
N MET A 18 -8.48 -7.34 -6.16
CA MET A 18 -8.54 -8.31 -5.05
C MET A 18 -7.15 -8.82 -4.66
N LEU A 19 -6.30 -9.14 -5.65
CA LEU A 19 -4.93 -9.59 -5.39
C LEU A 19 -4.08 -8.49 -4.75
N SER A 20 -4.21 -7.24 -5.22
CA SER A 20 -3.51 -6.10 -4.65
C SER A 20 -3.93 -5.84 -3.20
N ASN A 21 -5.24 -5.84 -2.92
CA ASN A 21 -5.76 -5.66 -1.56
C ASN A 21 -5.35 -6.82 -0.64
N PHE A 22 -5.35 -8.05 -1.14
CA PHE A 22 -4.85 -9.19 -0.38
C PHE A 22 -3.38 -9.02 0.01
N GLY A 23 -2.54 -8.60 -0.94
CA GLY A 23 -1.12 -8.31 -0.68
C GLY A 23 -0.93 -7.24 0.38
N ASP A 24 -1.73 -6.18 0.34
CA ASP A 24 -1.70 -5.08 1.30
C ASP A 24 -2.05 -5.53 2.72
N VAL A 25 -3.11 -6.33 2.88
CA VAL A 25 -3.47 -6.93 4.18
C VAL A 25 -2.36 -7.85 4.68
N MET A 26 -1.76 -8.67 3.82
CA MET A 26 -0.65 -9.55 4.22
C MET A 26 0.58 -8.74 4.66
N TYR A 27 0.90 -7.67 3.94
CA TYR A 27 1.97 -6.74 4.30
C TYR A 27 1.72 -6.12 5.68
N TYR A 28 0.53 -5.58 5.92
CA TYR A 28 0.18 -4.98 7.19
C TYR A 28 0.32 -5.97 8.35
N LEU A 29 -0.20 -7.20 8.19
CA LEU A 29 -0.06 -8.25 9.20
C LEU A 29 1.40 -8.61 9.48
N ALA A 30 2.22 -8.71 8.43
CA ALA A 30 3.65 -8.97 8.58
C ALA A 30 4.37 -7.84 9.32
N LEU A 31 4.07 -6.58 8.97
CA LEU A 31 4.62 -5.39 9.64
C LEU A 31 4.23 -5.35 11.11
N MET A 32 2.96 -5.61 11.43
CA MET A 32 2.49 -5.65 12.82
C MET A 32 3.16 -6.79 13.61
N SER A 33 3.30 -7.97 13.01
CA SER A 33 4.04 -9.08 13.62
C SER A 33 5.50 -8.73 13.90
N TYR A 34 6.13 -7.97 13.01
CA TYR A 34 7.49 -7.45 13.20
C TYR A 34 7.56 -6.41 14.32
N VAL A 35 6.63 -5.45 14.36
CA VAL A 35 6.56 -4.41 15.40
C VAL A 35 6.41 -5.01 16.79
N LEU A 36 5.65 -6.10 16.94
CA LEU A 36 5.47 -6.79 18.23
C LEU A 36 6.75 -7.44 18.77
N GLN A 37 7.79 -7.62 17.95
CA GLN A 37 9.09 -8.13 18.39
C GLN A 37 9.98 -7.01 18.96
N LEU A 38 9.59 -5.74 18.83
CA LEU A 38 10.35 -4.62 19.36
C LEU A 38 10.19 -4.48 20.87
N PRO A 39 11.25 -4.04 21.59
CA PRO A 39 11.16 -3.72 23.01
C PRO A 39 10.12 -2.64 23.33
N ASP A 40 9.94 -1.69 22.40
CA ASP A 40 8.93 -0.62 22.50
C ASP A 40 7.90 -0.72 21.36
N ALA A 41 7.10 -1.78 21.41
CA ALA A 41 6.05 -2.01 20.43
C ALA A 41 5.01 -0.87 20.40
N LYS A 42 4.77 -0.14 21.50
CA LYS A 42 3.76 0.93 21.55
C LYS A 42 4.09 2.07 20.60
N LEU A 43 5.36 2.52 20.59
CA LEU A 43 5.80 3.56 19.67
C LEU A 43 5.75 3.06 18.22
N GLY A 44 6.18 1.83 17.96
CA GLY A 44 6.10 1.23 16.62
C GLY A 44 4.67 1.17 16.08
N ILE A 45 3.72 0.72 16.90
CA ILE A 45 2.29 0.68 16.54
C ILE A 45 1.79 2.08 16.23
N ALA A 46 2.10 3.09 17.06
CA ALA A 46 1.66 4.45 16.83
C ALA A 46 2.17 5.02 15.49
N ILE A 47 3.44 4.76 15.14
CA ILE A 47 4.05 5.18 13.87
C ILE A 47 3.31 4.53 12.69
N VAL A 48 3.06 3.22 12.75
CA VAL A 48 2.32 2.50 11.71
C VAL A 48 0.90 3.07 11.57
N SER A 49 0.17 3.26 12.68
CA SER A 49 -1.20 3.78 12.63
C SER A 49 -1.28 5.18 12.03
N ILE A 50 -0.34 6.08 12.36
CA ILE A 50 -0.27 7.41 11.74
C ILE A 50 -0.01 7.29 10.24
N SER A 51 0.93 6.43 9.85
CA SER A 51 1.28 6.18 8.45
C SER A 51 0.10 5.67 7.62
N GLU A 52 -0.75 4.82 8.19
CA GLU A 52 -1.94 4.27 7.52
C GLU A 52 -3.09 5.28 7.46
N THR A 53 -3.26 6.10 8.51
CA THR A 53 -4.41 7.01 8.61
C THR A 53 -4.23 8.26 7.74
N LEU A 54 -3.01 8.80 7.65
CA LEU A 54 -2.74 10.04 6.93
C LEU A 54 -3.09 9.97 5.43
N PRO A 55 -2.67 8.93 4.67
CA PRO A 55 -3.05 8.80 3.27
C PRO A 55 -4.56 8.82 3.11
N ILE A 56 -5.34 8.13 3.94
CA ILE A 56 -6.81 8.08 3.83
C ILE A 56 -7.42 9.49 3.79
N LEU A 57 -6.88 10.42 4.59
CA LEU A 57 -7.31 11.82 4.60
C LEU A 57 -6.98 12.57 3.31
N THR A 58 -5.97 12.12 2.54
CA THR A 58 -5.59 12.72 1.26
C THR A 58 -6.39 12.19 0.06
N GLY A 59 -7.25 11.19 0.24
CA GLY A 59 -7.95 10.52 -0.86
C GLY A 59 -8.80 11.46 -1.72
N PHE A 60 -9.41 12.49 -1.13
CA PHE A 60 -10.16 13.49 -1.91
C PHE A 60 -9.25 14.34 -2.81
N ILE A 61 -8.02 14.63 -2.36
CA ILE A 61 -7.01 15.35 -3.14
C ILE A 61 -6.54 14.46 -4.27
N MET A 62 -6.15 13.21 -3.96
CA MET A 62 -5.66 12.27 -4.96
C MET A 62 -6.72 11.94 -6.01
N GLY A 63 -7.98 11.76 -5.62
CA GLY A 63 -9.08 11.59 -6.57
C GLY A 63 -9.25 12.79 -7.51
N TYR A 64 -9.11 14.01 -7.01
CA TYR A 64 -9.11 15.21 -7.86
C TYR A 64 -7.92 15.24 -8.84
N VAL A 65 -6.72 14.82 -8.42
CA VAL A 65 -5.56 14.71 -9.31
C VAL A 65 -5.78 13.61 -10.36
N ALA A 66 -6.36 12.48 -9.96
CA ALA A 66 -6.68 11.36 -10.85
C ALA A 66 -7.70 11.75 -11.93
N ASP A 67 -8.66 12.61 -11.61
CA ASP A 67 -9.60 13.11 -12.61
C ASP A 67 -8.98 14.05 -13.63
N ARG A 68 -7.91 14.77 -13.26
CA ARG A 68 -7.16 15.67 -14.15
C ARG A 68 -6.08 14.97 -14.97
N ALA A 69 -5.90 13.67 -14.81
CA ALA A 69 -4.95 12.88 -15.57
C ALA A 69 -5.20 12.98 -17.08
N VAL A 70 -4.16 13.23 -17.87
CA VAL A 70 -4.25 13.15 -19.33
C VAL A 70 -4.46 11.70 -19.78
N ASP A 71 -3.73 10.75 -19.18
CA ASP A 71 -3.83 9.32 -19.49
C ASP A 71 -3.98 8.50 -18.19
N LYS A 72 -5.24 8.32 -17.75
CA LYS A 72 -5.58 7.64 -16.49
C LYS A 72 -4.96 6.24 -16.39
N VAL A 73 -5.03 5.47 -17.47
CA VAL A 73 -4.53 4.09 -17.49
C VAL A 73 -3.01 4.06 -17.35
N LYS A 74 -2.29 4.89 -18.11
CA LYS A 74 -0.83 4.95 -17.98
C LYS A 74 -0.43 5.40 -16.59
N THR A 75 -1.07 6.41 -16.02
CA THR A 75 -0.69 6.87 -14.67
C THR A 75 -0.92 5.79 -13.63
N ILE A 76 -2.06 5.09 -13.65
CA ILE A 76 -2.32 3.94 -12.76
C ILE A 76 -1.24 2.86 -12.90
N LEU A 77 -0.82 2.54 -14.12
CA LEU A 77 0.26 1.56 -14.33
C LEU A 77 1.59 2.04 -13.71
N HIS A 78 1.93 3.32 -13.85
CA HIS A 78 3.14 3.87 -13.24
C HIS A 78 3.09 3.84 -11.71
N THR A 79 1.93 4.14 -11.11
CA THR A 79 1.78 4.05 -9.64
C THR A 79 1.91 2.60 -9.18
N LEU A 80 1.34 1.64 -9.91
CA LEU A 80 1.50 0.21 -9.60
C LEU A 80 2.95 -0.25 -9.68
N TYR A 81 3.69 0.10 -10.73
CA TYR A 81 5.11 -0.25 -10.83
C TYR A 81 5.96 0.40 -9.72
N PHE A 82 5.64 1.65 -9.38
CA PHE A 82 6.26 2.34 -8.25
C PHE A 82 6.01 1.60 -6.93
N ARG A 83 4.77 1.17 -6.66
CA ARG A 83 4.43 0.37 -5.46
C ARG A 83 5.19 -0.96 -5.43
N VAL A 84 5.32 -1.66 -6.56
CA VAL A 84 6.10 -2.90 -6.63
C VAL A 84 7.56 -2.67 -6.25
N ALA A 85 8.19 -1.59 -6.75
CA ALA A 85 9.55 -1.24 -6.39
C ALA A 85 9.67 -0.93 -4.88
N LEU A 86 8.73 -0.15 -4.35
CA LEU A 86 8.68 0.20 -2.93
C LEU A 86 8.56 -1.02 -2.01
N TYR A 87 7.58 -1.91 -2.22
CA TYR A 87 7.41 -3.09 -1.38
C TYR A 87 8.55 -4.10 -1.53
N SER A 88 9.21 -4.14 -2.69
CA SER A 88 10.44 -4.95 -2.85
C SER A 88 11.55 -4.47 -1.93
N LEU A 89 11.72 -3.14 -1.76
CA LEU A 89 12.67 -2.56 -0.81
C LEU A 89 12.29 -2.88 0.65
N VAL A 90 10.99 -2.84 0.98
CA VAL A 90 10.53 -3.21 2.33
C VAL A 90 10.81 -4.68 2.63
N GLY A 91 10.56 -5.58 1.68
CA GLY A 91 10.88 -6.99 1.82
C GLY A 91 12.36 -7.25 2.14
N LEU A 92 13.27 -6.50 1.51
CA LEU A 92 14.70 -6.55 1.84
C LEU A 92 15.00 -5.99 3.24
N ALA A 93 14.37 -4.86 3.61
CA ALA A 93 14.58 -4.23 4.91
C ALA A 93 14.06 -5.08 6.09
N MET A 94 12.94 -5.78 5.91
CA MET A 94 12.34 -6.65 6.95
C MET A 94 13.14 -7.94 7.21
N GLY A 95 14.07 -8.31 6.31
CA GLY A 95 15.01 -9.41 6.55
C GLY A 95 16.14 -9.07 7.53
N LEU A 96 16.27 -7.80 7.93
CA LEU A 96 17.25 -7.34 8.91
C LEU A 96 16.76 -7.58 10.35
N THR A 97 17.65 -7.39 11.32
CA THR A 97 17.30 -7.51 12.74
C THR A 97 16.19 -6.52 13.15
N PRO A 98 15.17 -6.98 13.89
CA PRO A 98 14.10 -6.13 14.42
C PRO A 98 14.62 -4.85 15.08
N SER A 99 14.27 -3.71 14.48
CA SER A 99 14.61 -2.39 15.01
C SER A 99 13.55 -1.35 14.66
N LEU A 100 13.45 -0.31 15.49
CA LEU A 100 12.53 0.80 15.27
C LEU A 100 12.84 1.54 13.95
N GLY A 101 14.11 1.61 13.56
CA GLY A 101 14.53 2.23 12.30
C GLY A 101 13.93 1.53 11.08
N VAL A 102 13.88 0.20 11.08
CA VAL A 102 13.23 -0.56 10.00
C VAL A 102 11.74 -0.29 9.96
N VAL A 103 11.07 -0.17 11.11
CA VAL A 103 9.64 0.19 11.17
C VAL A 103 9.40 1.59 10.60
N ILE A 104 10.21 2.58 10.96
CA ILE A 104 10.08 3.95 10.43
C ILE A 104 10.24 3.95 8.91
N ILE A 105 11.24 3.24 8.38
CA ILE A 105 11.47 3.12 6.93
C ILE A 105 10.30 2.41 6.25
N ALA A 106 9.84 1.27 6.80
CA ALA A 106 8.72 0.51 6.26
C ALA A 106 7.43 1.33 6.26
N SER A 107 7.10 2.01 7.35
CA SER A 107 5.96 2.92 7.44
C SER A 107 6.08 4.07 6.44
N PHE A 108 7.24 4.72 6.33
CA PHE A 108 7.42 5.80 5.35
C PHE A 108 7.23 5.31 3.91
N ILE A 109 7.75 4.13 3.59
CA ILE A 109 7.54 3.51 2.27
C ILE A 109 6.05 3.17 2.06
N ASN A 110 5.37 2.63 3.07
CA ASN A 110 3.93 2.35 3.00
C ASN A 110 3.14 3.63 2.75
N PHE A 111 3.44 4.71 3.48
CA PHE A 111 2.82 6.00 3.28
C PHE A 111 2.92 6.50 1.84
N LEU A 112 4.11 6.41 1.22
CA LEU A 112 4.31 6.77 -0.19
C LEU A 112 3.55 5.83 -1.14
N SER A 113 3.52 4.53 -0.83
CA SER A 113 2.77 3.53 -1.59
C SER A 113 1.26 3.80 -1.56
N ASP A 114 0.71 4.15 -0.40
CA ASP A 114 -0.71 4.41 -0.20
C ASP A 114 -1.14 5.71 -0.88
N LEU A 115 -0.31 6.76 -0.79
CA LEU A 115 -0.52 7.98 -1.57
C LEU A 115 -0.58 7.68 -3.07
N ALA A 116 0.35 6.87 -3.59
CA ALA A 116 0.37 6.49 -4.99
C ALA A 116 -0.81 5.58 -5.37
N GLY A 117 -1.31 4.77 -4.43
CA GLY A 117 -2.44 3.86 -4.63
C GLY A 117 -3.82 4.52 -4.58
N GLN A 118 -3.92 5.73 -4.01
CA GLN A 118 -5.16 6.51 -3.98
C GLN A 118 -5.47 7.29 -5.26
N TYR A 119 -4.53 7.26 -6.21
CA TYR A 119 -4.73 7.77 -7.56
C TYR A 119 -5.49 6.76 -8.43
#